data_AF-A0A836VJF4-F1
#
_entry.id   AF-A0A836VJF4-F1
#
_cell.length_a   1.000
_cell.length_b   1.000
_cell.length_c   1.000
_cell.angle_alpha   90.00
_cell.angle_beta   90.00
_cell.angle_gamma   90.00
#
_symmetry.space_group_name_H-M   'P 1'
#
loop_
_entity.id
_entity.type
_entity.pdbx_description
1 polymer ?
#
loop_
_entity_poly.entity_id
_entity_poly.type
_entity_poly.pdbx_seq_one_letter_code
_entity_poly.pdbx_strand_id
1 'polypeptide(L)'
;MSWSGPTGVWGVTIVSEEPSDVSNSSEFHFSAIVEHGCGRGRQLGFPTANLGVTPEQAATLPRGVHVARVRWGREGRDYGAVINIGVRPTFSERQLVVEAHILDFSGDLYGGNLEVRVLQRLREERRFANVESLVFQLKQDVEMARAALE
;
A
#
# COMPACT_ATOMS: atom_id res chain seq x y z
N MET A 1 63.17 2.30 22.17
CA MET A 1 62.05 2.16 23.12
C MET A 1 60.89 1.56 22.36
N SER A 2 60.41 0.42 22.84
CA SER A 2 59.44 -0.47 22.22
C SER A 2 57.98 -0.07 22.48
N TRP A 3 57.10 -0.57 21.60
CA TRP A 3 55.65 -0.84 21.76
C TRP A 3 54.67 0.32 21.46
N SER A 4 53.45 0.17 20.95
CA SER A 4 52.70 -0.74 20.04
C SER A 4 51.28 -0.17 19.94
N GLY A 5 50.62 -0.28 18.77
CA GLY A 5 49.16 -0.27 18.69
C GLY A 5 48.56 0.53 17.54
N PRO A 6 47.84 -0.10 16.60
CA PRO A 6 46.86 0.56 15.75
C PRO A 6 45.46 0.37 16.34
N THR A 7 44.71 1.44 16.55
CA THR A 7 43.27 1.35 16.86
C THR A 7 42.50 2.29 15.94
N GLY A 8 41.53 1.70 15.24
CA GLY A 8 40.89 2.23 14.04
C GLY A 8 40.29 3.61 14.19
N VAL A 9 40.54 4.44 13.17
CA VAL A 9 39.68 5.55 12.83
C VAL A 9 38.40 4.94 12.26
N TRP A 10 37.32 4.92 13.05
CA TRP A 10 35.99 4.72 12.50
C TRP A 10 35.68 5.93 11.64
N GLY A 11 35.81 5.77 10.32
CA GLY A 11 35.40 6.77 9.35
C GLY A 11 33.91 7.03 9.54
N VAL A 12 33.58 8.16 10.16
CA VAL A 12 32.23 8.72 10.10
C VAL A 12 32.09 9.29 8.70
N THR A 13 31.57 8.49 7.77
CA THR A 13 30.99 9.05 6.56
C THR A 13 29.74 9.79 6.99
N ILE A 14 29.84 11.10 7.17
CA ILE A 14 28.67 11.98 7.13
C ILE A 14 28.22 11.94 5.67
N VAL A 15 27.31 11.01 5.35
CA VAL A 15 26.46 11.19 4.18
C VAL A 15 25.55 12.35 4.53
N SER A 16 25.92 13.54 4.06
CA SER A 16 24.98 14.63 3.85
C SER A 16 23.99 14.13 2.80
N GLU A 17 22.91 13.50 3.24
CA GLU A 17 21.71 13.37 2.42
C GLU A 17 21.15 14.78 2.28
N GLU A 18 21.58 15.46 1.22
CA GLU A 18 20.77 16.49 0.57
C GLU A 18 19.33 15.95 0.46
N PRO A 19 18.29 16.75 0.75
CA PRO A 19 16.91 16.29 0.59
C PRO A 19 16.75 15.92 -0.88
N SER A 20 16.80 14.62 -1.16
CA SER A 20 16.47 14.11 -2.47
C SER A 20 15.03 14.55 -2.73
N ASP A 21 14.85 15.29 -3.82
CA ASP A 21 13.54 15.51 -4.42
C ASP A 21 12.93 14.11 -4.64
N VAL A 22 12.11 13.64 -3.70
CA VAL A 22 11.36 12.38 -3.83
C VAL A 22 10.18 12.64 -4.75
N SER A 23 10.49 12.92 -6.01
CA SER A 23 9.60 12.66 -7.14
C SER A 23 9.60 11.15 -7.39
N ASN A 24 9.09 10.35 -6.44
CA ASN A 24 8.90 8.92 -6.66
C ASN A 24 7.51 8.65 -7.25
N SER A 25 7.17 9.40 -8.30
CA SER A 25 5.98 9.24 -9.14
C SER A 25 6.23 8.17 -10.19
N SER A 26 6.40 6.92 -9.78
CA SER A 26 6.29 5.82 -10.74
C SER A 26 4.86 5.31 -10.67
N GLU A 27 3.96 6.00 -11.37
CA GLU A 27 2.64 5.42 -11.63
C GLU A 27 2.84 4.02 -12.23
N PHE A 28 2.05 3.06 -11.76
CA PHE A 28 2.06 1.72 -12.32
C PHE A 28 0.66 1.16 -12.38
N HIS A 29 0.49 0.13 -13.20
CA HIS A 29 -0.81 -0.52 -13.36
C HIS A 29 -0.67 -2.03 -13.23
N PHE A 30 -1.73 -2.66 -12.73
CA PHE A 30 -1.86 -4.11 -12.70
C PHE A 30 -3.34 -4.49 -12.76
N SER A 31 -3.61 -5.73 -13.16
CA SER A 31 -4.94 -6.34 -13.08
C SER A 31 -4.96 -7.35 -11.96
N ALA A 32 -6.09 -7.44 -11.26
CA ALA A 32 -6.27 -8.38 -10.17
C ALA A 32 -7.71 -8.88 -10.12
N ILE A 33 -7.89 -10.12 -9.68
CA ILE A 33 -9.22 -10.68 -9.42
C ILE A 33 -9.68 -10.25 -8.03
N VAL A 34 -10.92 -9.80 -7.91
CA VAL A 34 -11.48 -9.44 -6.60
C VAL A 34 -11.86 -10.71 -5.84
N GLU A 35 -11.22 -10.91 -4.70
CA GLU A 35 -11.40 -12.05 -3.82
C GLU A 35 -12.22 -11.72 -2.58
N HIS A 36 -12.78 -12.75 -1.96
CA HIS A 36 -13.45 -12.62 -0.67
C HIS A 36 -12.42 -12.38 0.43
N GLY A 37 -12.51 -11.22 1.09
CA GLY A 37 -11.74 -10.93 2.29
C GLY A 37 -12.39 -11.46 3.56
N CYS A 38 -11.68 -11.34 4.69
CA CYS A 38 -12.20 -11.70 6.01
C CYS A 38 -13.34 -10.78 6.50
N GLY A 39 -13.81 -9.82 5.69
CA GLY A 39 -14.91 -8.90 6.01
C GLY A 39 -14.66 -7.92 7.18
N ARG A 40 -13.45 -7.91 7.76
CA ARG A 40 -13.14 -7.10 8.96
C ARG A 40 -13.30 -5.59 8.74
N GLY A 41 -12.89 -5.08 7.58
CA GLY A 41 -13.04 -3.66 7.24
C GLY A 41 -14.51 -3.20 7.23
N ARG A 42 -15.43 -4.07 6.79
CA ARG A 42 -16.87 -3.75 6.75
C ARG A 42 -17.45 -3.44 8.13
N GLN A 43 -17.01 -4.15 9.17
CA GLN A 43 -17.44 -3.90 10.55
C GLN A 43 -16.95 -2.55 11.10
N LEU A 44 -15.88 -2.00 10.50
CA LEU A 44 -15.29 -0.72 10.89
C LEU A 44 -15.77 0.46 10.02
N GLY A 45 -16.69 0.22 9.07
CA GLY A 45 -17.15 1.23 8.11
C GLY A 45 -16.20 1.45 6.91
N PHE A 46 -15.17 0.61 6.75
CA PHE A 46 -14.19 0.68 5.66
C PHE A 46 -14.17 -0.65 4.90
N PRO A 47 -15.21 -0.96 4.10
CA PRO A 47 -15.23 -2.19 3.31
C PRO A 47 -14.02 -2.22 2.36
N THR A 48 -13.26 -3.31 2.41
CA THR A 48 -12.13 -3.56 1.51
C THR A 48 -12.35 -4.83 0.71
N ALA A 49 -11.98 -4.77 -0.57
CA ALA A 49 -11.86 -5.91 -1.46
C ALA A 49 -10.43 -6.45 -1.40
N ASN A 50 -10.26 -7.77 -1.27
CA ASN A 50 -8.95 -8.37 -1.49
C ASN A 50 -8.69 -8.46 -2.99
N LEU A 51 -7.47 -8.15 -3.41
CA LEU A 51 -7.05 -8.26 -4.80
C LEU A 51 -6.08 -9.43 -4.94
N GLY A 52 -6.53 -10.48 -5.63
CA GLY A 52 -5.73 -11.64 -6.00
C GLY A 52 -4.70 -11.26 -7.06
N VAL A 53 -3.43 -11.28 -6.66
CA VAL A 53 -2.27 -10.98 -7.52
C VAL A 53 -1.39 -12.21 -7.66
N THR A 54 -0.72 -12.36 -8.80
CA THR A 54 0.21 -13.46 -9.03
C THR A 54 1.49 -13.29 -8.20
N PRO A 55 2.27 -14.36 -7.94
CA PRO A 55 3.55 -14.25 -7.25
C PRO A 55 4.53 -13.26 -7.91
N GLU A 56 4.54 -13.19 -9.24
CA GLU A 56 5.38 -12.28 -10.01
C GLU A 56 4.96 -10.82 -9.81
N GLN A 57 3.65 -10.54 -9.82
CA GLN A 57 3.13 -9.22 -9.46
C GLN A 57 3.52 -8.88 -8.02
N ALA A 58 3.26 -9.78 -7.08
CA ALA A 58 3.55 -9.58 -5.66
C ALA A 58 5.03 -9.27 -5.39
N ALA A 59 5.97 -9.83 -6.16
CA ALA A 59 7.40 -9.58 -6.02
C ALA A 59 7.82 -8.14 -6.40
N THR A 60 7.00 -7.43 -7.18
CA THR A 60 7.33 -6.10 -7.72
C THR A 60 6.52 -4.96 -7.10
N LEU A 61 5.39 -5.28 -6.46
CA LEU A 61 4.49 -4.28 -5.89
C LEU A 61 5.11 -3.58 -4.67
N PRO A 62 5.17 -2.23 -4.65
CA PRO A 62 5.75 -1.48 -3.55
C PRO A 62 4.82 -1.48 -2.32
N ARG A 63 5.38 -1.79 -1.15
CA ARG A 63 4.62 -1.81 0.11
C ARG A 63 4.14 -0.44 0.54
N GLY A 64 3.00 -0.39 1.21
CA GLY A 64 2.43 0.81 1.79
C GLY A 64 1.00 1.04 1.37
N VAL A 65 0.52 2.23 1.70
CA VAL A 65 -0.81 2.70 1.32
C VAL A 65 -0.67 3.68 0.16
N HIS A 66 -1.46 3.46 -0.87
CA HIS A 66 -1.40 4.18 -2.13
C HIS A 66 -2.78 4.70 -2.51
N VAL A 67 -2.81 5.75 -3.31
CA VAL A 67 -4.02 6.18 -4.03
C VAL A 67 -3.98 5.64 -5.46
N ALA A 68 -5.12 5.18 -5.93
CA ALA A 68 -5.28 4.60 -7.25
C ALA A 68 -6.60 5.01 -7.90
N ARG A 69 -6.68 4.84 -9.21
CA ARG A 69 -7.96 4.68 -9.91
C ARG A 69 -8.17 3.21 -10.22
N VAL A 70 -9.40 2.74 -10.03
CA VAL A 70 -9.80 1.37 -10.35
C VAL A 70 -10.96 1.35 -11.32
N ARG A 71 -10.94 0.38 -12.23
CA ARG A 71 -12.00 0.15 -13.21
C ARG A 71 -12.40 -1.32 -13.19
N TRP A 72 -13.71 -1.57 -13.17
CA TRP A 72 -14.27 -2.90 -13.27
C TRP A 72 -14.90 -3.11 -14.66
N GLY A 73 -14.35 -4.03 -15.44
CA GLY A 73 -14.81 -4.32 -16.81
C GLY A 73 -14.46 -3.24 -17.84
N ARG A 74 -14.67 -3.55 -19.13
CA ARG A 74 -14.24 -2.70 -20.27
C ARG A 74 -15.02 -1.39 -20.42
N GLU A 75 -16.27 -1.37 -19.99
CA GLU A 75 -17.17 -0.19 -20.03
C GLU A 75 -17.37 0.43 -18.64
N GLY A 76 -16.58 -0.02 -17.65
CA GLY A 76 -16.70 0.42 -16.27
C GLY A 76 -16.31 1.87 -16.06
N ARG A 77 -17.00 2.53 -15.12
CA ARG A 77 -16.61 3.82 -14.57
C ARG A 77 -15.28 3.69 -13.79
N ASP A 78 -14.45 4.72 -13.86
CA ASP A 78 -13.29 4.87 -12.97
C ASP A 78 -13.74 5.32 -11.58
N TYR A 79 -13.30 4.60 -10.56
CA TYR A 79 -13.46 4.96 -9.17
C TYR A 79 -12.10 5.30 -8.55
N GLY A 80 -12.08 6.27 -7.64
CA GLY A 80 -10.94 6.45 -6.75
C GLY A 80 -10.82 5.27 -5.79
N ALA A 81 -9.61 4.94 -5.36
CA ALA A 81 -9.39 3.90 -4.38
C ALA A 81 -8.17 4.18 -3.50
N VAL A 82 -8.23 3.69 -2.27
CA VAL A 82 -7.08 3.53 -1.38
C VAL A 82 -6.65 2.07 -1.43
N ILE A 83 -5.39 1.83 -1.81
CA ILE A 83 -4.82 0.48 -1.92
C ILE A 83 -3.79 0.27 -0.82
N ASN A 84 -3.99 -0.74 0.01
CA ASN A 84 -2.99 -1.22 0.94
C ASN A 84 -2.25 -2.42 0.33
N ILE A 85 -0.94 -2.30 0.17
CA ILE A 85 -0.04 -3.37 -0.26
C ILE A 85 0.83 -3.75 0.93
N GLY A 86 0.53 -4.87 1.57
CA GLY A 86 1.14 -5.23 2.84
C GLY A 86 1.48 -6.70 3.00
N VAL A 87 2.14 -7.05 4.10
CA VAL A 87 2.52 -8.44 4.40
C VAL A 87 1.82 -8.94 5.65
N ARG A 88 1.11 -10.05 5.55
CA ARG A 88 0.60 -10.75 6.73
C ARG A 88 1.69 -11.67 7.29
N PRO A 89 2.10 -11.50 8.55
CA PRO A 89 2.97 -12.46 9.20
C PRO A 89 2.13 -13.70 9.57
N THR A 90 2.01 -14.65 8.64
CA THR A 90 1.45 -15.97 8.91
C THR A 90 2.56 -16.98 9.21
N PHE A 91 2.23 -18.02 9.99
CA PHE A 91 3.17 -18.96 10.61
C PHE A 91 4.09 -19.74 9.64
N SER A 92 3.79 -19.79 8.34
CA SER A 92 4.56 -20.57 7.36
C SER A 92 5.14 -19.74 6.22
N GLU A 93 4.51 -18.63 5.81
CA GLU A 93 4.98 -17.80 4.68
C GLU A 93 4.59 -16.33 4.87
N ARG A 94 5.47 -15.42 4.41
CA ARG A 94 5.19 -13.97 4.30
C ARG A 94 4.45 -13.72 2.99
N GLN A 95 3.13 -13.86 3.01
CA GLN A 95 2.31 -13.58 1.84
C GLN A 95 2.01 -12.07 1.75
N LEU A 96 2.25 -11.50 0.57
CA LEU A 96 1.78 -10.16 0.23
C LEU A 96 0.25 -10.19 0.10
N VAL A 97 -0.42 -9.21 0.68
CA VAL A 97 -1.86 -9.01 0.58
C VAL A 97 -2.09 -7.62 0.02
N VAL A 98 -2.95 -7.54 -1.00
CA VAL A 98 -3.38 -6.30 -1.61
C VAL A 98 -4.85 -6.11 -1.27
N GLU A 99 -5.19 -5.00 -0.62
CA GLU A 99 -6.56 -4.67 -0.19
C GLU A 99 -6.95 -3.30 -0.77
N ALA A 100 -8.12 -3.22 -1.39
CA ALA A 100 -8.63 -2.00 -2.00
C ALA A 100 -9.89 -1.50 -1.27
N HIS A 101 -9.85 -0.28 -0.78
CA HIS A 101 -11.04 0.47 -0.40
C HIS A 101 -11.45 1.39 -1.56
N ILE A 102 -12.54 1.04 -2.25
CA ILE A 102 -13.01 1.79 -3.43
C ILE A 102 -13.93 2.91 -2.94
N LEU A 103 -13.58 4.14 -3.29
CA LEU A 103 -14.28 5.34 -2.86
C LEU A 103 -15.63 5.45 -3.58
N ASP A 104 -16.65 5.80 -2.80
CA ASP A 104 -18.03 6.07 -3.29
C ASP A 104 -18.66 4.91 -4.07
N PHE A 105 -18.13 3.70 -3.90
CA PHE A 105 -18.64 2.49 -4.52
C PHE A 105 -19.52 1.70 -3.54
N SER A 106 -20.66 1.23 -4.07
CA SER A 106 -21.52 0.28 -3.38
C SER A 106 -21.93 -0.81 -4.37
N GLY A 107 -21.76 -2.07 -3.98
CA GLY A 107 -22.01 -3.21 -4.86
C GLY A 107 -21.13 -4.40 -4.52
N ASP A 108 -21.25 -5.43 -5.35
CA ASP A 108 -20.43 -6.63 -5.29
C ASP A 108 -19.54 -6.71 -6.53
N LEU A 109 -18.25 -6.90 -6.32
CA LEU A 109 -17.22 -7.01 -7.36
C LEU A 109 -16.57 -8.40 -7.39
N TYR A 110 -16.98 -9.32 -6.51
CA TYR A 110 -16.30 -10.61 -6.33
C TYR A 110 -16.24 -11.42 -7.62
N GLY A 111 -15.07 -12.04 -7.86
CA GLY A 111 -14.78 -12.77 -9.09
C GLY A 111 -14.56 -11.88 -10.32
N GLY A 112 -14.79 -10.58 -10.20
CA GLY A 112 -14.51 -9.60 -11.25
C GLY A 112 -13.02 -9.31 -11.40
N ASN A 113 -12.61 -8.96 -12.62
CA ASN A 113 -11.27 -8.44 -12.90
C ASN A 113 -11.26 -6.92 -12.75
N LEU A 114 -10.38 -6.42 -11.89
CA LEU A 114 -10.20 -5.01 -11.61
C LEU A 114 -8.89 -4.53 -12.24
N GLU A 115 -8.98 -3.52 -13.10
CA GLU A 115 -7.82 -2.78 -13.57
C GLU A 115 -7.48 -1.71 -12.52
N VAL A 116 -6.24 -1.73 -12.03
CA VAL A 116 -5.77 -0.83 -10.97
C VAL A 116 -4.64 0.03 -11.54
N ARG A 117 -4.84 1.35 -11.55
CA ARG A 117 -3.81 2.35 -11.87
C ARG A 117 -3.42 3.06 -10.59
N VAL A 118 -2.27 2.69 -10.05
CA VAL A 118 -1.69 3.31 -8.85
C VAL A 118 -1.03 4.63 -9.24
N LEU A 119 -1.39 5.71 -8.55
CA LEU A 119 -0.96 7.06 -8.87
C LEU A 119 0.23 7.50 -8.01
N GLN A 120 0.10 7.34 -6.69
CA GLN A 120 1.16 7.70 -5.75
C GLN A 120 1.04 6.94 -4.43
N ARG A 121 2.17 6.82 -3.72
CA ARG A 121 2.22 6.31 -2.35
C ARG A 121 1.84 7.42 -1.38
N LEU A 122 0.86 7.16 -0.52
CA LEU A 122 0.43 8.08 0.53
C LEU A 122 1.30 7.94 1.79
N ARG A 123 1.61 6.69 2.18
CA ARG A 123 2.42 6.40 3.37
C ARG A 123 2.92 4.96 3.41
N GLU A 124 3.82 4.69 4.33
CA GLU A 124 4.25 3.34 4.68
C GLU A 124 3.17 2.57 5.47
N GLU A 125 3.30 1.24 5.53
CA GLU A 125 2.52 0.40 6.45
C GLU A 125 2.87 0.74 7.91
N ARG A 126 1.87 0.72 8.79
CA ARG A 126 2.08 0.92 10.22
C ARG A 126 1.20 -0.01 11.04
N ARG A 127 1.70 -0.43 12.20
CA ARG A 127 0.89 -1.12 13.21
C ARG A 127 0.13 -0.09 14.05
N PHE A 128 -1.06 -0.46 14.50
CA PHE A 128 -1.88 0.36 15.38
C PHE A 128 -2.07 -0.34 16.72
N ALA A 129 -2.01 0.45 17.81
CA ALA A 129 -2.17 -0.07 19.16
C ALA A 129 -3.62 -0.47 19.48
N ASN A 130 -4.60 0.15 18.80
CA ASN A 130 -6.02 -0.12 19.00
C ASN A 130 -6.82 0.20 17.72
N VAL A 131 -8.10 -0.23 17.73
CA VAL A 131 -9.03 -0.06 16.59
C VAL A 131 -9.32 1.42 16.31
N GLU A 132 -9.42 2.26 17.33
CA GLU A 132 -9.70 3.70 17.16
C GLU A 132 -8.59 4.40 16.38
N SER A 133 -7.33 4.11 16.70
CA SER A 133 -6.16 4.64 16.00
C SER A 133 -6.11 4.17 14.53
N LEU A 134 -6.50 2.92 14.28
CA LEU A 134 -6.64 2.39 12.92
C LEU A 134 -7.72 3.15 12.14
N VAL A 135 -8.93 3.27 12.70
CA VAL A 135 -10.05 3.97 12.07
C VAL A 135 -9.72 5.43 11.80
N PHE A 136 -9.07 6.12 12.74
CA PHE A 136 -8.61 7.50 12.54
C PHE A 136 -7.65 7.63 11.35
N GLN A 137 -6.66 6.73 11.24
CA GLN A 137 -5.75 6.75 10.11
C GLN A 137 -6.45 6.42 8.79
N LEU A 138 -7.37 5.44 8.77
CA LEU A 138 -8.12 5.11 7.56
C LEU A 138 -8.93 6.29 7.03
N LYS A 139 -9.52 7.11 7.92
CA LYS A 139 -10.17 8.37 7.53
C LYS A 139 -9.19 9.34 6.87
N GLN A 140 -8.02 9.54 7.49
CA GLN A 140 -6.99 10.42 6.90
C GLN A 140 -6.53 9.91 5.54
N ASP A 141 -6.35 8.60 5.38
CA ASP A 141 -5.93 8.00 4.11
C ASP A 141 -6.96 8.25 3.01
N VAL A 142 -8.25 8.20 3.33
CA VAL A 142 -9.34 8.55 2.40
C VAL A 142 -9.30 10.02 2.02
N GLU A 143 -9.16 10.94 2.99
CA GLU A 143 -9.08 12.38 2.70
C GLU A 143 -7.86 12.72 1.83
N MET A 144 -6.69 12.15 2.13
CA MET A 144 -5.49 12.32 1.31
C MET A 144 -5.69 11.76 -0.10
N ALA A 145 -6.34 10.61 -0.24
CA ALA A 145 -6.64 10.03 -1.54
C ALA A 145 -7.59 10.91 -2.35
N ARG A 146 -8.62 11.50 -1.71
CA ARG A 146 -9.54 12.43 -2.39
C ARG A 146 -8.80 13.66 -2.89
N ALA A 147 -7.99 14.30 -2.05
CA ALA A 147 -7.20 15.46 -2.43
C ALA A 147 -6.21 15.16 -3.58
N ALA A 148 -5.70 13.92 -3.67
CA ALA A 148 -4.81 13.49 -4.74
C ALA A 148 -5.51 13.11 -6.06
N LEU A 149 -6.84 12.99 -6.06
CA LEU A 149 -7.65 12.62 -7.22
C LEU A 149 -8.34 13.82 -7.90
N GLU A 150 -8.35 14.98 -7.22
CA GLU A 150 -8.76 16.29 -7.75
C GLU A 150 -7.75 16.81 -8.79
#